data_AF-A0A3D1GS21-F1
#
_entry.id   AF-A0A3D1GS21-F1
#
_cell.length_a   1.000
_cell.length_b   1.000
_cell.length_c   1.000
_cell.angle_alpha   90.00
_cell.angle_beta   90.00
_cell.angle_gamma   90.00
#
_symmetry.space_group_name_H-M   'P 1'
#
loop_
_entity.id
_entity.type
_entity.pdbx_description
1 polymer ?
#
loop_
_entity_poly.entity_id
_entity_poly.type
_entity_poly.pdbx_seq_one_letter_code
_entity_poly.pdbx_strand_id
1 'polypeptide(L)'
;WHSEPSIRNHDLQLTFAPASYKEGVQSEIDTEPGFTCAAWQQRPESLGYIHARSADPYDRPVIQPNYLDAEEDRRVVLAGMKLARQLMHSAALAPFLDYEVYPGPHIQSDDELLQIARERGTTTYHMMGTCRMGPNTDPTAVVDDSLRVYGLDGLRVIDASIMPTMLSANL
;
A
#
# COMPACT_ATOMS: atom_id res chain seq x y z
N TRP A 1 -13.14 4.90 -0.04
CA TRP A 1 -13.01 6.37 -0.08
C TRP A 1 -12.49 6.78 -1.45
N HIS A 2 -12.68 8.05 -1.82
CA HIS A 2 -12.12 8.61 -3.06
C HIS A 2 -11.03 9.63 -2.70
N SER A 3 -9.87 9.58 -3.35
CA SER A 3 -8.83 10.60 -3.18
C SER A 3 -9.23 11.96 -3.75
N GLU A 4 -10.13 11.97 -4.75
CA GLU A 4 -10.75 13.18 -5.28
C GLU A 4 -12.20 12.90 -5.76
N PRO A 5 -13.06 13.93 -5.90
CA PRO A 5 -14.46 13.74 -6.27
C PRO A 5 -14.70 13.13 -7.66
N SER A 6 -13.74 13.28 -8.58
CA SER A 6 -13.87 12.83 -9.97
C SER A 6 -13.69 11.32 -10.15
N ILE A 7 -13.06 10.64 -9.17
CA ILE A 7 -12.75 9.22 -9.25
C ILE A 7 -14.01 8.39 -9.08
N ARG A 8 -14.26 7.51 -10.06
CA ARG A 8 -15.46 6.66 -10.12
C ARG A 8 -15.43 5.48 -9.14
N ASN A 9 -14.25 4.89 -8.92
CA ASN A 9 -14.09 3.69 -8.11
C ASN A 9 -13.28 4.01 -6.85
N HIS A 10 -13.66 3.45 -5.70
CA HIS A 10 -12.88 3.63 -4.48
C HIS A 10 -11.40 3.25 -4.67
N ASP A 11 -10.51 4.19 -4.37
CA ASP A 11 -9.06 4.09 -4.53
C ASP A 11 -8.32 4.24 -3.19
N LEU A 12 -9.04 4.63 -2.14
CA LEU A 12 -8.54 4.75 -0.76
C LEU A 12 -9.31 3.85 0.20
N GLN A 13 -8.56 3.14 1.05
CA GLN A 13 -9.06 2.49 2.26
C GLN A 13 -8.54 3.24 3.48
N LEU A 14 -9.42 3.46 4.46
CA LEU A 14 -9.06 3.97 5.77
C LEU A 14 -9.27 2.88 6.80
N THR A 15 -8.31 2.77 7.70
CA THR A 15 -8.35 1.87 8.84
C THR A 15 -8.31 2.70 10.12
N PHE A 16 -9.18 2.36 11.06
CA PHE A 16 -9.25 2.99 12.38
C PHE A 16 -8.99 1.92 13.43
N ALA A 17 -7.97 2.15 14.26
CA ALA A 17 -7.67 1.33 15.42
C ALA A 17 -7.99 2.13 16.69
N PRO A 18 -8.80 1.62 17.63
CA PRO A 18 -9.04 2.25 18.93
C PRO A 18 -7.85 2.04 19.88
N ALA A 19 -6.63 2.21 19.37
CA ALA A 19 -5.37 2.16 20.09
C ALA A 19 -4.38 3.13 19.44
N SER A 20 -3.58 3.77 20.27
CA SER A 20 -2.35 4.46 19.91
C SER A 20 -1.22 3.43 19.80
N TYR A 21 -0.31 3.66 18.85
CA TYR A 21 0.91 2.87 18.72
C TYR A 21 2.11 3.78 18.96
N LYS A 22 3.17 3.21 19.54
CA LYS A 22 4.42 3.94 19.71
C LYS A 22 4.92 4.46 18.38
N GLU A 23 5.42 5.69 18.39
CA GLU A 23 5.88 6.35 17.18
C GLU A 23 6.91 5.48 16.44
N GLY A 24 6.60 5.14 15.19
CA GLY A 24 7.49 4.33 14.35
C GLY A 24 7.45 2.82 14.57
N VAL A 25 6.65 2.31 15.53
CA VAL A 25 6.53 0.88 15.81
C VAL A 25 5.06 0.48 15.82
N GLN A 26 4.55 0.11 14.65
CA GLN A 26 3.13 -0.24 14.48
C GLN A 26 2.66 -1.48 15.25
N SER A 27 3.58 -2.28 15.81
CA SER A 27 3.26 -3.48 16.58
C SER A 27 3.23 -3.27 18.10
N GLU A 28 3.60 -2.08 18.59
CA GLU A 28 3.70 -1.81 20.03
C GLU A 28 2.70 -0.73 20.43
N ILE A 29 1.77 -1.09 21.31
CA ILE A 29 0.75 -0.18 21.83
C ILE A 29 1.44 0.88 22.70
N ASP A 30 0.99 2.13 22.58
CA ASP A 30 1.50 3.23 23.39
C ASP A 30 1.02 3.12 24.86
N THR A 31 1.68 3.84 25.75
CA THR A 31 1.27 3.91 27.17
C THR A 31 0.11 4.88 27.39
N GLU A 32 -0.12 5.79 26.46
CA GLU A 32 -1.21 6.77 26.50
C GLU A 32 -2.42 6.28 25.70
N PRO A 33 -3.66 6.47 26.17
CA PRO A 33 -4.85 6.10 25.40
C PRO A 33 -4.98 6.94 24.14
N GLY A 34 -5.43 6.32 23.05
CA GLY A 34 -5.65 7.03 21.79
C GLY A 34 -6.22 6.14 20.71
N PHE A 35 -6.26 6.68 19.50
CA PHE A 35 -6.64 5.96 18.30
C PHE A 35 -5.68 6.28 17.16
N THR A 36 -5.57 5.35 16.22
CA THR A 36 -4.72 5.49 15.03
C THR A 36 -5.57 5.38 13.79
N CYS A 37 -5.40 6.31 12.86
CA CYS A 37 -6.00 6.28 11.54
C CYS A 37 -4.89 6.10 10.49
N ALA A 38 -5.00 5.10 9.63
CA ALA A 38 -4.08 4.87 8.53
C ALA A 38 -4.83 4.80 7.19
N ALA A 39 -4.20 5.32 6.15
CA ALA A 39 -4.73 5.37 4.79
C ALA A 39 -3.89 4.54 3.84
N TRP A 40 -4.55 3.74 3.00
CA TRP A 40 -3.93 2.86 2.03
C TRP A 40 -4.52 3.07 0.65
N GLN A 41 -3.64 3.27 -0.34
CA GLN A 41 -4.04 3.24 -1.74
C GLN A 41 -4.38 1.79 -2.15
N GLN A 42 -5.50 1.62 -2.84
CA GLN A 42 -6.02 0.32 -3.23
C GLN A 42 -5.53 -0.13 -4.62
N ARG A 43 -5.12 0.82 -5.48
CA ARG A 43 -4.65 0.54 -6.83
C ARG A 43 -3.38 1.36 -7.12
N PRO A 44 -2.22 0.96 -6.57
CA PRO A 44 -0.97 1.63 -6.86
C PRO A 44 -0.55 1.42 -8.30
N GLU A 45 0.10 2.43 -8.87
CA GLU A 45 0.69 2.39 -10.22
C GLU A 45 2.19 2.11 -10.17
N SER A 46 2.87 2.33 -9.03
CA SER A 46 4.27 1.96 -8.88
C SER A 46 4.45 0.45 -9.00
N LEU A 47 5.41 0.04 -9.83
CA LEU A 47 5.75 -1.36 -10.06
C LEU A 47 7.16 -1.67 -9.58
N GLY A 48 7.29 -2.81 -8.92
CA GLY A 48 8.53 -3.33 -8.39
C GLY A 48 8.99 -4.62 -9.07
N TYR A 49 10.00 -5.24 -8.48
CA TYR A 49 10.49 -6.56 -8.90
C TYR A 49 10.94 -7.42 -7.72
N ILE A 50 11.02 -8.71 -7.97
CA ILE A 50 11.69 -9.69 -7.13
C ILE A 50 12.67 -10.49 -8.00
N HIS A 51 13.94 -10.53 -7.62
CA HIS A 51 14.98 -11.23 -8.39
C HIS A 51 15.83 -12.13 -7.49
N ALA A 52 16.25 -13.26 -8.05
CA ALA A 52 17.30 -14.08 -7.47
C ALA A 52 18.61 -13.27 -7.43
N ARG A 53 19.35 -13.39 -6.33
CA ARG A 53 20.62 -12.69 -6.12
C ARG A 53 21.81 -13.52 -6.58
N SER A 54 21.67 -14.84 -6.52
CA SER A 54 22.68 -15.83 -6.84
C SER A 54 22.01 -17.08 -7.42
N ALA A 55 22.81 -18.11 -7.72
CA ALA A 55 22.30 -19.41 -8.13
C ALA A 55 21.91 -20.31 -6.93
N ASP A 56 22.21 -19.90 -5.69
CA ASP A 56 21.80 -20.63 -4.49
C ASP A 56 20.33 -20.34 -4.19
N PRO A 57 19.42 -21.34 -4.22
CA PRO A 57 17.99 -21.12 -3.95
C PRO A 57 17.71 -20.74 -2.49
N TYR A 58 18.66 -20.90 -1.57
CA TYR A 58 18.50 -20.52 -0.17
C TYR A 58 18.91 -19.06 0.11
N ASP A 59 19.57 -18.40 -0.86
CA ASP A 59 19.89 -16.99 -0.75
C ASP A 59 18.61 -16.15 -0.84
N ARG A 60 18.46 -15.20 0.09
CA ARG A 60 17.31 -14.30 0.11
C ARG A 60 17.28 -13.48 -1.19
N PRO A 61 16.11 -13.38 -1.86
CA PRO A 61 16.00 -12.60 -3.08
C PRO A 61 16.18 -11.10 -2.81
N VAL A 62 16.38 -10.33 -3.88
CA VAL A 62 16.21 -8.89 -3.86
C VAL A 62 14.72 -8.60 -4.10
N ILE A 63 14.11 -7.83 -3.20
CA ILE A 63 12.72 -7.38 -3.31
C ILE A 63 12.76 -5.86 -3.35
N GLN A 64 12.26 -5.28 -4.43
CA GLN A 64 12.29 -3.84 -4.66
C GLN A 64 10.93 -3.36 -5.16
N PRO A 65 10.02 -2.90 -4.28
CA PRO A 65 8.66 -2.50 -4.64
C PRO A 65 8.56 -1.17 -5.40
N ASN A 66 9.58 -0.31 -5.32
CA ASN A 66 9.57 1.06 -5.86
C ASN A 66 8.39 1.91 -5.36
N TYR A 67 8.05 1.82 -4.07
CA TYR A 67 6.97 2.63 -3.50
C TYR A 67 7.14 4.13 -3.80
N LEU A 68 6.03 4.79 -4.13
CA LEU A 68 5.95 6.24 -4.41
C LEU A 68 6.71 6.70 -5.66
N ASP A 69 7.08 5.79 -6.57
CA ASP A 69 7.70 6.13 -7.84
C ASP A 69 6.70 6.80 -8.79
N ALA A 70 5.48 6.25 -8.89
CA ALA A 70 4.41 6.87 -9.67
C ALA A 70 3.93 8.20 -9.03
N GLU A 71 3.60 9.17 -9.88
CA GLU A 71 3.03 10.46 -9.42
C GLU A 71 1.66 10.25 -8.77
N GLU A 72 0.85 9.36 -9.33
CA GLU A 72 -0.48 9.04 -8.83
C GLU A 72 -0.43 8.49 -7.40
N ASP A 73 0.52 7.61 -7.10
CA ASP A 73 0.66 7.03 -5.76
C ASP A 73 0.98 8.10 -4.71
N ARG A 74 1.83 9.06 -5.07
CA ARG A 74 2.17 10.21 -4.21
C ARG A 74 0.93 11.08 -3.96
N ARG A 75 0.17 11.37 -5.02
CA ARG A 75 -1.06 12.16 -4.95
C ARG A 75 -2.12 11.50 -4.05
N VAL A 76 -2.36 10.20 -4.24
CA VAL A 76 -3.37 9.45 -3.49
C VAL A 76 -2.99 9.30 -2.02
N VAL A 77 -1.72 9.02 -1.71
CA VAL A 77 -1.24 8.95 -0.32
C VAL A 77 -1.42 10.28 0.39
N LEU A 78 -1.06 11.40 -0.25
CA LEU A 78 -1.29 12.74 0.31
C LEU A 78 -2.76 13.02 0.57
N ALA A 79 -3.64 12.70 -0.39
CA ALA A 79 -5.08 12.83 -0.21
C ALA A 79 -5.59 11.98 0.96
N GLY A 80 -5.09 10.75 1.11
CA GLY A 80 -5.41 9.86 2.22
C GLY A 80 -5.02 10.42 3.59
N MET A 81 -3.82 10.99 3.72
CA MET A 81 -3.35 11.64 4.95
C MET A 81 -4.20 12.86 5.31
N LYS A 82 -4.50 13.72 4.33
CA LYS A 82 -5.36 14.89 4.52
C LYS A 82 -6.78 14.51 4.91
N LEU A 83 -7.35 13.49 4.26
CA LEU A 83 -8.66 12.95 4.58
C LEU A 83 -8.69 12.36 6.00
N ALA A 84 -7.65 11.62 6.41
CA ALA A 84 -7.55 11.09 7.76
C ALA A 84 -7.60 12.23 8.80
N ARG A 85 -6.80 13.29 8.61
CA ARG A 85 -6.85 14.49 9.48
C ARG A 85 -8.24 15.13 9.49
N GLN A 86 -8.85 15.34 8.33
CA GLN A 86 -10.19 15.92 8.23
C GLN A 86 -11.23 15.10 9.01
N LEU A 87 -11.16 13.78 8.92
CA LEU A 87 -12.07 12.89 9.64
C LEU A 87 -11.83 12.98 11.15
N MET A 88 -10.58 12.95 11.60
CA MET A 88 -10.26 13.03 13.03
C MET A 88 -10.72 14.35 13.65
N HIS A 89 -10.70 15.46 12.90
CA HIS A 89 -11.22 16.76 13.31
C HIS A 89 -12.74 16.95 13.09
N SER A 90 -13.47 15.90 12.70
CA SER A 90 -14.93 15.98 12.56
C SER A 90 -15.63 16.19 13.91
N ALA A 91 -16.82 16.80 13.90
CA ALA A 91 -17.59 17.07 15.12
C ALA A 91 -17.91 15.80 15.94
N ALA A 92 -18.04 14.64 15.29
CA ALA A 92 -18.30 13.37 15.95
C ALA A 92 -17.08 12.84 16.72
N LEU A 93 -15.86 13.16 16.26
CA LEU A 93 -14.61 12.72 16.89
C LEU A 93 -13.98 13.79 17.80
N ALA A 94 -14.40 15.05 17.67
CA ALA A 94 -13.91 16.16 18.48
C ALA A 94 -13.90 15.92 20.01
N PRO A 95 -14.91 15.24 20.62
CA PRO A 95 -14.87 14.95 22.06
C PRO A 95 -13.78 13.95 22.48
N PHE A 96 -13.21 13.21 21.54
CA PHE A 96 -12.23 12.15 21.79
C PHE A 96 -10.82 12.52 21.31
N LEU A 97 -10.67 13.62 20.56
CA LEU A 97 -9.39 14.07 20.04
C LEU A 97 -8.82 15.18 20.93
N ASP A 98 -7.71 14.88 21.63
CA ASP A 98 -6.95 15.87 22.38
C ASP A 98 -5.92 16.57 21.47
N TYR A 99 -4.97 15.81 20.93
CA TYR A 99 -3.95 16.30 20.00
C TYR A 99 -3.49 15.22 19.02
N GLU A 100 -2.92 15.65 17.89
CA GLU A 100 -2.26 14.75 16.93
C GLU A 100 -0.82 14.47 17.38
N VAL A 101 -0.51 13.21 17.71
CA VAL A 101 0.84 12.77 18.11
C VAL A 101 1.79 12.79 16.91
N TYR A 102 1.39 12.16 15.80
CA TYR A 102 2.21 11.98 14.61
C TYR A 102 1.36 12.06 13.33
N PRO A 103 1.85 12.68 12.24
CA PRO A 103 3.10 13.46 12.15
C PRO A 103 3.06 14.78 12.92
N GLY A 104 1.90 15.13 13.49
CA GLY A 104 1.73 16.26 14.37
C GLY A 104 1.28 17.52 13.64
N PRO A 105 0.73 18.50 14.37
CA PRO A 105 0.03 19.64 13.77
C PRO A 105 0.94 20.63 13.06
N HIS A 106 2.26 20.56 13.25
CA HIS A 106 3.21 21.48 12.62
C HIS A 106 3.58 21.07 11.18
N ILE A 107 3.33 19.81 10.81
CA ILE A 107 3.55 19.29 9.46
C ILE A 107 2.32 19.59 8.60
N GLN A 108 2.43 20.47 7.61
CA GLN A 108 1.26 20.98 6.88
C GLN A 108 1.41 20.93 5.36
N SER A 109 2.62 21.12 4.84
CA SER A 109 2.84 21.13 3.40
C SER A 109 2.81 19.72 2.81
N ASP A 110 2.49 19.64 1.52
CA ASP A 110 2.47 18.38 0.78
C ASP A 110 3.85 17.72 0.75
N ASP A 111 4.92 18.53 0.64
CA ASP A 111 6.29 18.02 0.65
C ASP A 111 6.67 17.40 2.00
N GLU A 112 6.31 18.05 3.11
CA GLU A 112 6.55 17.50 4.45
C GLU A 112 5.73 16.22 4.67
N LEU A 113 4.45 16.21 4.30
CA LEU A 113 3.60 15.02 4.41
C LEU A 113 4.11 13.87 3.54
N LEU A 114 4.60 14.15 2.34
CA LEU A 114 5.17 13.13 1.48
C LEU A 114 6.50 12.61 2.02
N GLN A 115 7.30 13.47 2.66
CA GLN A 115 8.51 13.03 3.34
C GLN A 115 8.19 12.08 4.50
N ILE A 116 7.16 12.39 5.30
CA ILE A 116 6.63 11.49 6.33
C ILE A 116 6.23 10.15 5.73
N ALA A 117 5.51 10.15 4.59
CA ALA A 117 5.13 8.93 3.91
C ALA A 117 6.33 8.11 3.41
N ARG A 118 7.44 8.74 2.99
CA ARG A 118 8.68 8.04 2.62
C ARG A 118 9.38 7.41 3.82
N GLU A 119 9.40 8.11 4.95
CA GLU A 119 10.13 7.67 6.15
C GLU A 119 9.38 6.60 6.96
N ARG A 120 8.05 6.71 7.02
CA ARG A 120 7.20 5.84 7.86
C ARG A 120 6.15 5.06 7.11
N GLY A 121 6.02 5.26 5.81
CA GLY A 121 5.16 4.43 4.96
C GLY A 121 5.52 2.96 5.17
N THR A 122 4.48 2.14 5.26
CA THR A 122 4.63 0.69 5.41
C THR A 122 3.78 -0.01 4.36
N THR A 123 3.87 -1.32 4.33
CA THR A 123 3.07 -2.18 3.47
C THR A 123 1.94 -2.83 4.26
N THR A 124 0.81 -3.04 3.59
CA THR A 124 -0.27 -3.93 4.06
C THR A 124 0.02 -5.40 3.78
N TYR A 125 1.24 -5.71 3.30
CA TYR A 125 1.73 -7.06 3.00
C TYR A 125 1.03 -7.77 1.84
N HIS A 126 0.43 -7.02 0.91
CA HIS A 126 -0.28 -7.56 -0.26
C HIS A 126 0.54 -7.48 -1.56
N MET A 127 1.75 -8.04 -1.58
CA MET A 127 2.55 -8.09 -2.81
C MET A 127 1.99 -9.14 -3.78
N MET A 128 1.89 -8.80 -5.06
CA MET A 128 1.29 -9.66 -6.09
C MET A 128 1.89 -9.39 -7.48
N GLY A 129 1.51 -10.20 -8.47
CA GLY A 129 1.75 -9.91 -9.90
C GLY A 129 3.14 -10.24 -10.45
N THR A 130 4.02 -10.87 -9.67
CA THR A 130 5.39 -11.20 -10.09
C THR A 130 5.47 -12.34 -11.12
N CYS A 131 4.40 -13.11 -11.29
CA CYS A 131 4.24 -14.13 -12.33
C CYS A 131 2.90 -13.95 -13.04
N ARG A 132 2.59 -12.71 -13.42
CA ARG A 132 1.24 -12.30 -13.83
C ARG A 132 0.67 -13.14 -14.97
N MET A 133 -0.63 -13.38 -14.86
CA MET A 133 -1.47 -13.96 -15.89
C MET A 133 -1.74 -12.94 -17.00
N GLY A 134 -1.67 -13.36 -18.25
CA GLY A 134 -1.97 -12.49 -19.39
C GLY A 134 -1.97 -13.23 -20.73
N PRO A 135 -2.43 -12.58 -21.81
CA PRO A 135 -2.39 -13.17 -23.14
C PRO A 135 -0.92 -13.34 -23.60
N ASN A 136 -0.66 -14.34 -24.44
CA ASN A 136 0.69 -14.60 -24.98
C ASN A 136 1.25 -13.44 -25.83
N THR A 137 0.41 -12.50 -26.24
CA THR A 137 0.83 -11.26 -26.92
C THR A 137 1.42 -10.22 -25.97
N ASP A 138 1.24 -10.39 -24.66
CA ASP A 138 1.76 -9.47 -23.67
C ASP A 138 3.15 -9.93 -23.20
N PRO A 139 4.21 -9.18 -23.51
CA PRO A 139 5.59 -9.60 -23.25
C PRO A 139 5.94 -9.69 -21.76
N THR A 140 5.07 -9.18 -20.88
CA THR A 140 5.29 -9.21 -19.44
C THR A 140 4.53 -10.36 -18.76
N ALA A 141 3.81 -11.20 -19.52
CA ALA A 141 3.00 -12.29 -18.97
C ALA A 141 3.84 -13.54 -18.73
N VAL A 142 3.61 -14.22 -17.61
CA VAL A 142 4.32 -15.46 -17.23
C VAL A 142 3.43 -16.69 -17.38
N VAL A 143 2.13 -16.54 -17.11
CA VAL A 143 1.16 -17.64 -17.23
C VAL A 143 -0.04 -17.28 -18.12
N ASP A 144 -0.64 -18.31 -18.73
CA ASP A 144 -1.91 -18.20 -19.47
C ASP A 144 -3.14 -18.17 -18.55
N ASP A 145 -4.34 -18.08 -19.13
CA ASP A 145 -5.63 -18.08 -18.41
C ASP A 145 -5.95 -19.42 -17.72
N SER A 146 -5.19 -20.47 -18.03
CA SER A 146 -5.19 -21.76 -17.36
C SER A 146 -4.04 -21.89 -16.34
N LEU A 147 -3.34 -20.79 -16.06
CA LEU A 147 -2.22 -20.68 -15.12
C LEU A 147 -0.97 -21.50 -15.49
N ARG A 148 -0.83 -21.87 -16.77
CA ARG A 148 0.32 -22.62 -17.27
C ARG A 148 1.45 -21.67 -17.60
N VAL A 149 2.67 -22.03 -17.22
CA VAL A 149 3.86 -21.22 -17.51
C VAL A 149 4.15 -21.27 -19.01
N TYR A 150 4.30 -20.12 -19.65
CA TYR A 150 4.64 -20.07 -21.06
C TYR A 150 6.00 -20.73 -21.33
N GLY A 151 6.05 -21.55 -22.38
CA GLY A 151 7.28 -22.24 -22.83
C GLY A 151 7.64 -23.51 -22.04
N LEU A 152 6.84 -23.91 -21.05
CA LEU A 152 7.07 -25.13 -20.25
C LEU A 152 5.82 -25.99 -20.17
N ASP A 153 5.98 -27.30 -20.35
CA ASP A 153 4.91 -28.28 -20.17
C ASP A 153 4.83 -28.74 -18.70
N GLY A 154 3.60 -28.99 -18.23
CA GLY A 154 3.37 -29.59 -16.91
C GLY A 154 3.62 -28.68 -15.70
N LEU A 155 3.90 -27.38 -15.91
CA LEU A 155 4.17 -26.41 -14.84
C LEU A 155 3.07 -25.34 -14.75
N ARG A 156 2.66 -25.00 -13.52
CA ARG A 156 1.71 -23.92 -13.22
C ARG A 156 2.17 -23.10 -12.02
N VAL A 157 1.72 -21.85 -11.96
CA VAL A 157 1.84 -20.97 -10.79
C VAL A 157 0.43 -20.69 -10.26
N ILE A 158 0.19 -20.83 -8.96
CA ILE A 158 -1.17 -20.84 -8.39
C ILE A 158 -1.27 -20.04 -7.07
N ASP A 159 -0.60 -18.90 -7.02
CA ASP A 159 -0.64 -17.98 -5.87
C ASP A 159 -0.87 -16.52 -6.32
N ALA A 160 -0.77 -15.56 -5.39
CA ALA A 160 -0.98 -14.14 -5.67
C ALA A 160 -0.09 -13.56 -6.78
N SER A 161 1.04 -14.20 -7.11
CA SER A 161 1.93 -13.75 -8.17
C SER A 161 1.26 -13.72 -9.55
N ILE A 162 0.20 -14.51 -9.76
CA ILE A 162 -0.52 -14.57 -11.05
C ILE A 162 -1.50 -13.41 -11.24
N MET A 163 -1.82 -12.65 -10.19
CA MET A 163 -2.80 -11.57 -10.31
C MET A 163 -2.32 -10.51 -11.31
N PRO A 164 -3.11 -10.14 -12.32
CA PRO A 164 -2.67 -9.19 -13.35
C PRO A 164 -2.67 -7.74 -12.87
N THR A 165 -3.55 -7.40 -11.92
CA THR A 165 -3.73 -6.06 -11.38
C THR A 165 -4.16 -6.11 -9.93
N MET A 166 -3.84 -5.07 -9.16
CA MET A 166 -4.24 -4.95 -7.76
C MET A 166 -5.76 -4.87 -7.61
N LEU A 167 -6.30 -5.65 -6.68
CA LEU A 167 -7.71 -5.64 -6.33
C LEU A 167 -8.01 -4.50 -5.35
N SER A 168 -9.25 -4.03 -5.33
CA SER A 168 -9.70 -3.03 -4.33
C SER A 168 -10.22 -3.71 -3.06
N ALA A 169 -9.39 -4.55 -2.46
CA ALA A 169 -9.68 -5.29 -1.24
C ALA A 169 -8.37 -5.74 -0.58
N ASN A 170 -8.50 -6.32 0.61
CA ASN A 170 -7.43 -7.09 1.23
C ASN A 170 -7.22 -8.40 0.43
N LEU A 171 -5.95 -8.74 0.21
CA LEU A 171 -5.54 -9.97 -0.46
C LEU A 171 -5.49 -11.15 0.52
#